data_AF-A0A950UXP2-F1
#
_entry.id   AF-A0A950UXP2-F1
#
_cell.length_a   1.000
_cell.length_b   1.000
_cell.length_c   1.000
_cell.angle_alpha   90.00
_cell.angle_beta   90.00
_cell.angle_gamma   90.00
#
_symmetry.space_group_name_H-M   'P 1'
#
loop_
_entity.id
_entity.type
_entity.pdbx_description
1 polymer ?
#
loop_
_entity_poly.entity_id
_entity_poly.type
_entity_poly.pdbx_seq_one_letter_code
_entity_poly.pdbx_strand_id
1 'polypeptide(L)'
;MNIQPAEISAILKREIQNFGAEAEVSEVGQVLSVGDGIARVYGLDNVQAGEMVEFPGAIKGMALNLENDNVGVVIFGSDEHIKEGDTVKRTGAIVEVPVGKGLLGRVVDALGNPIDGKGALTDVAERRRVDVKAPGIIPRKSVSEPMQTGLKAIDSLIPVGRGQRELIIGDRQTGKTAIA
;
A
#
# COMPACT_ATOMS: atom_id res chain seq x y z
N MET A 1 8.90 -7.67 25.32
CA MET A 1 10.17 -7.24 24.69
C MET A 1 11.11 -8.42 24.80
N ASN A 2 11.17 -9.27 23.77
CA ASN A 2 12.07 -10.43 23.70
C ASN A 2 12.82 -10.32 22.37
N ILE A 3 13.79 -9.42 22.31
CA ILE A 3 14.79 -9.38 21.24
C ILE A 3 15.96 -10.20 21.78
N GLN A 4 16.43 -11.21 21.04
CA GLN A 4 17.45 -12.10 21.59
C GLN A 4 18.81 -11.39 21.60
N PRO A 5 19.58 -11.45 22.70
CA PRO A 5 20.91 -10.81 22.79
C PRO A 5 21.91 -11.26 21.70
N ALA A 6 21.69 -12.44 21.13
CA ALA A 6 22.50 -12.99 20.05
C ALA A 6 22.33 -12.21 18.73
N GLU A 7 21.14 -11.68 18.44
CA GLU A 7 20.81 -10.92 17.24
C GLU A 7 21.53 -9.57 17.24
N ILE A 8 21.41 -8.82 18.34
CA ILE A 8 22.14 -7.55 18.54
C ILE A 8 23.65 -7.79 18.44
N SER A 9 24.15 -8.90 19.00
CA SER A 9 25.58 -9.24 18.92
C SER A 9 26.06 -9.55 17.51
N ALA A 10 25.22 -10.16 16.66
CA ALA A 10 25.54 -10.45 15.27
C ALA A 10 25.54 -9.18 14.41
N ILE A 11 24.57 -8.29 14.64
CA ILE A 11 24.48 -6.98 13.97
C ILE A 11 25.68 -6.11 14.36
N LEU A 12 25.97 -5.98 15.66
CA LEU A 12 27.13 -5.23 16.16
C LEU A 12 28.46 -5.77 15.62
N LYS A 13 28.62 -7.09 15.51
CA LYS A 13 29.81 -7.70 14.90
C LYS A 13 29.97 -7.32 13.42
N ARG A 14 28.88 -7.27 12.66
CA ARG A 14 28.91 -6.81 11.26
C ARG A 14 29.22 -5.33 11.15
N GLU A 15 28.63 -4.49 12.01
CA GLU A 15 28.93 -3.05 12.05
C GLU A 15 30.42 -2.79 12.29
N ILE A 16 31.04 -3.52 13.22
CA ILE A 16 32.48 -3.40 13.51
C ILE A 16 33.31 -3.92 12.32
N GLN A 17 32.88 -4.98 11.63
CA GLN A 17 33.59 -5.51 10.45
C GLN A 17 33.46 -4.63 9.21
N ASN A 18 32.31 -3.97 9.03
CA ASN A 18 32.00 -3.16 7.85
C ASN A 18 32.23 -1.66 8.09
N PHE A 19 32.89 -1.28 9.19
CA PHE A 19 33.27 0.09 9.50
C PHE A 19 34.17 0.65 8.38
N GLY A 20 33.57 1.44 7.47
CA GLY A 20 34.21 1.98 6.26
C GLY A 20 33.55 1.62 4.92
N ALA A 21 32.54 0.72 4.89
CA ALA A 21 31.77 0.34 3.70
C ALA A 21 30.34 0.91 3.74
N GLU A 22 30.19 2.22 4.00
CA GLU A 22 28.92 2.89 4.31
C GLU A 22 27.87 2.85 3.17
N ALA A 23 28.26 2.63 1.92
CA ALA A 23 27.37 2.90 0.77
C ALA A 23 26.34 1.80 0.44
N GLU A 24 26.52 0.54 0.85
CA GLU A 24 25.60 -0.56 0.48
C GLU A 24 24.52 -0.84 1.54
N VAL A 25 24.73 -0.47 2.80
CA VAL A 25 23.81 -0.81 3.91
C VAL A 25 22.57 0.10 3.95
N SER A 26 22.65 1.31 3.41
CA SER A 26 21.57 2.31 3.53
C SER A 26 20.29 1.96 2.76
N GLU A 27 20.39 1.11 1.72
CA GLU A 27 19.29 0.78 0.81
C GLU A 27 18.71 -0.64 1.05
N VAL A 28 19.37 -1.44 1.88
CA VAL A 28 19.05 -2.84 2.09
C VAL A 28 18.85 -3.09 3.59
N GLY A 29 17.74 -3.73 3.93
CA GLY A 29 17.42 -4.11 5.30
C GLY A 29 17.44 -5.61 5.52
N GLN A 30 17.43 -6.00 6.79
CA GLN A 30 17.30 -7.39 7.22
C GLN A 30 16.09 -7.54 8.13
N VAL A 31 15.23 -8.53 7.85
CA VAL A 31 14.06 -8.83 8.68
C VAL A 31 14.51 -9.30 10.06
N LEU A 32 14.06 -8.61 11.11
CA LEU A 32 14.27 -8.99 12.51
C LEU A 32 13.15 -9.91 13.02
N SER A 33 11.91 -9.63 12.63
CA SER A 33 10.76 -10.41 13.07
C SER A 33 9.60 -10.23 12.11
N VAL A 34 8.77 -11.26 11.96
CA VAL A 34 7.53 -11.22 11.19
C VAL A 34 6.41 -11.82 12.03
N GLY A 35 5.23 -11.21 11.99
CA GLY A 35 4.01 -11.78 12.55
C GLY A 35 2.78 -10.95 12.20
N ASP A 36 1.67 -11.64 11.95
CA ASP A 36 0.36 -11.05 11.62
C ASP A 36 0.43 -10.02 10.48
N GLY A 37 1.25 -10.28 9.45
CA GLY A 37 1.42 -9.38 8.31
C GLY A 37 2.25 -8.12 8.59
N ILE A 38 2.97 -8.07 9.72
CA ILE A 38 3.89 -6.99 10.08
C ILE A 38 5.31 -7.53 10.16
N ALA A 39 6.24 -6.88 9.46
CA ALA A 39 7.67 -7.14 9.57
C ALA A 39 8.37 -5.97 10.27
N ARG A 40 9.32 -6.30 11.15
CA ARG A 40 10.32 -5.34 11.65
C ARG A 40 11.61 -5.55 10.89
N VAL A 41 12.16 -4.49 10.32
CA VAL A 41 13.31 -4.57 9.44
C VAL A 41 14.41 -3.67 10.00
N TYR A 42 15.60 -4.21 10.21
CA TYR A 42 16.80 -3.44 10.54
C TYR A 42 17.44 -2.86 9.28
N GLY A 43 18.03 -1.67 9.37
CA GLY A 43 18.60 -0.93 8.23
C GLY A 43 17.51 -0.15 7.48
N LEU A 44 17.61 -0.11 6.14
CA LEU A 44 16.75 0.76 5.30
C LEU A 44 16.85 2.25 5.68
N ASP A 45 18.03 2.73 6.02
CA ASP A 45 18.25 4.06 6.62
C ASP A 45 17.67 5.22 5.79
N ASN A 46 17.62 5.06 4.46
CA ASN A 46 17.11 6.08 3.55
C ASN A 46 15.63 5.89 3.14
N VAL A 47 14.91 4.94 3.74
CA VAL A 47 13.51 4.68 3.40
C VAL A 47 12.60 5.81 3.84
N GLN A 48 11.61 6.12 3.01
CA GLN A 48 10.62 7.15 3.30
C GLN A 48 9.35 6.55 3.92
N ALA A 49 8.63 7.37 4.70
CA ALA A 49 7.32 6.97 5.21
C ALA A 49 6.34 6.78 4.03
N GLY A 50 5.65 5.65 4.00
CA GLY A 50 4.80 5.25 2.88
C GLY A 50 5.58 4.77 1.66
N GLU A 51 6.87 4.51 1.76
CA GLU A 51 7.65 3.91 0.68
C GLU A 51 7.36 2.41 0.55
N MET A 52 7.32 1.94 -0.69
CA MET A 52 7.23 0.53 -1.01
C MET A 52 8.56 -0.15 -0.78
N VAL A 53 8.51 -1.33 -0.17
CA VAL A 53 9.65 -2.24 -0.03
C VAL A 53 9.32 -3.61 -0.62
N GLU A 54 10.35 -4.34 -0.99
CA GLU A 54 10.26 -5.66 -1.60
C GLU A 54 11.00 -6.69 -0.76
N PHE A 55 10.27 -7.76 -0.41
CA PHE A 55 10.76 -8.95 0.27
C PHE A 55 11.13 -10.02 -0.77
N PRO A 56 11.83 -11.09 -0.36
CA PRO A 56 12.06 -12.24 -1.23
C PRO A 56 10.75 -12.81 -1.80
N GLY A 57 10.79 -13.28 -3.04
CA GLY A 57 9.58 -13.79 -3.72
C GLY A 57 8.66 -12.70 -4.30
N ALA A 58 9.17 -11.47 -4.46
CA ALA A 58 8.43 -10.34 -5.01
C ALA A 58 7.19 -9.93 -4.18
N ILE A 59 7.19 -10.28 -2.89
CA ILE A 59 6.18 -9.84 -1.95
C ILE A 59 6.47 -8.38 -1.62
N LYS A 60 5.43 -7.55 -1.70
CA LYS A 60 5.56 -6.11 -1.45
C LYS A 60 5.16 -5.77 -0.02
N GLY A 61 5.70 -4.68 0.50
CA GLY A 61 5.25 -4.08 1.75
C GLY A 61 5.35 -2.56 1.70
N MET A 62 4.83 -1.92 2.73
CA MET A 62 4.87 -0.47 2.90
C MET A 62 5.48 -0.12 4.25
N ALA A 63 6.50 0.75 4.24
CA ALA A 63 7.08 1.30 5.46
C ALA A 63 6.07 2.26 6.12
N LEU A 64 5.62 1.91 7.33
CA LEU A 64 4.69 2.75 8.11
C LEU A 64 5.41 3.52 9.20
N ASN A 65 6.18 2.81 10.03
CA ASN A 65 6.85 3.38 11.19
C ASN A 65 8.35 3.40 10.93
N LEU A 66 8.98 4.57 11.10
CA LEU A 66 10.43 4.74 11.03
C LEU A 66 10.93 4.97 12.47
N GLU A 67 11.38 3.91 13.12
CA GLU A 67 12.01 4.00 14.45
C GLU A 67 13.52 4.19 14.29
N ASN A 68 14.23 4.55 15.37
CA ASN A 68 15.67 4.78 15.32
C ASN A 68 16.45 3.52 14.93
N ASP A 69 15.99 2.35 15.40
CA ASP A 69 16.75 1.10 15.31
C ASP A 69 16.11 0.10 14.33
N ASN A 70 14.89 0.36 13.85
CA ASN A 70 14.17 -0.51 12.92
C ASN A 70 13.04 0.22 12.18
N VAL A 71 12.59 -0.37 11.08
CA VAL A 71 11.47 0.07 10.27
C VAL A 71 10.33 -0.94 10.40
N GLY A 72 9.15 -0.44 10.76
CA GLY A 72 7.92 -1.21 10.76
C GLY A 72 7.29 -1.22 9.37
N VAL A 73 7.24 -2.40 8.76
CA VAL A 73 6.71 -2.63 7.41
C VAL A 73 5.44 -3.46 7.49
N VAL A 74 4.36 -2.98 6.86
CA VAL A 74 3.16 -3.80 6.64
C VAL A 74 3.32 -4.56 5.33
N ILE A 75 3.10 -5.87 5.38
CA ILE A 75 3.23 -6.77 4.26
C ILE A 75 1.92 -6.78 3.46
N PHE A 76 2.03 -6.64 2.14
CA PHE A 76 0.92 -6.77 1.20
C PHE A 76 0.92 -8.17 0.60
N GLY A 77 0.24 -9.09 1.26
CA GLY A 77 0.13 -10.48 0.84
C GLY A 77 0.23 -11.45 2.01
N SER A 78 0.70 -12.67 1.72
CA SER A 78 1.01 -13.67 2.74
C SER A 78 2.41 -13.43 3.30
N ASP A 79 2.53 -13.50 4.62
CA ASP A 79 3.79 -13.42 5.37
C ASP A 79 4.45 -14.79 5.60
N GLU A 80 3.77 -15.90 5.26
CA GLU A 80 4.22 -17.28 5.49
C GLU A 80 5.60 -17.61 4.90
N HIS A 81 5.98 -16.91 3.83
CA HIS A 81 7.24 -17.15 3.10
C HIS A 81 8.36 -16.22 3.53
N ILE A 82 8.09 -15.22 4.40
CA ILE A 82 9.07 -14.27 4.88
C ILE A 82 9.64 -14.78 6.20
N LYS A 83 10.96 -14.86 6.29
CA LYS A 83 11.67 -15.36 7.45
C LYS A 83 12.54 -14.28 8.06
N GLU A 84 12.82 -14.46 9.34
CA GLU A 84 13.86 -13.70 10.01
C GLU A 84 15.21 -13.89 9.29
N GLY A 85 15.94 -12.79 9.15
CA GLY A 85 17.19 -12.74 8.42
C GLY A 85 17.04 -12.50 6.91
N ASP A 86 15.81 -12.52 6.37
CA ASP A 86 15.59 -12.23 4.95
C ASP A 86 15.97 -10.80 4.59
N THR A 87 16.43 -10.62 3.36
CA THR A 87 16.83 -9.33 2.83
C THR A 87 15.63 -8.57 2.29
N VAL A 88 15.46 -7.33 2.72
CA VAL A 88 14.42 -6.41 2.25
C VAL A 88 15.07 -5.30 1.47
N LYS A 89 14.50 -4.93 0.34
CA LYS A 89 15.01 -3.82 -0.49
C LYS A 89 13.96 -2.74 -0.61
N ARG A 90 14.37 -1.49 -0.47
CA ARG A 90 13.48 -0.37 -0.80
C ARG A 90 13.37 -0.20 -2.31
N THR A 91 12.21 0.28 -2.75
CA THR A 91 11.92 0.47 -4.18
C THR A 91 12.16 1.90 -4.67
N GLY A 92 12.35 2.87 -3.76
CA GLY A 92 12.48 4.29 -4.07
C GLY A 92 11.15 4.98 -4.40
N ALA A 93 10.03 4.24 -4.38
CA ALA A 93 8.72 4.76 -4.75
C ALA A 93 7.77 4.74 -3.55
N ILE A 94 7.17 5.91 -3.25
CA ILE A 94 5.99 5.99 -2.39
C ILE A 94 4.87 5.16 -3.00
N VAL A 95 4.02 4.53 -2.16
CA VAL A 95 2.93 3.66 -2.60
C VAL A 95 2.16 4.25 -3.78
N GLU A 96 2.27 3.55 -4.90
CA GLU A 96 1.69 3.95 -6.17
C GLU A 96 1.06 2.75 -6.88
N VAL A 97 -0.01 3.03 -7.63
CA VAL A 97 -0.78 2.05 -8.39
C VAL A 97 -0.80 2.45 -9.87
N PRO A 98 -0.87 1.47 -10.79
CA PRO A 98 -1.04 1.76 -12.20
C PRO A 98 -2.43 2.39 -12.44
N VAL A 99 -2.50 3.43 -13.26
CA VAL A 99 -3.74 4.09 -13.66
C VAL A 99 -3.83 4.24 -15.18
N GLY A 100 -5.04 4.12 -15.72
CA GLY A 100 -5.25 4.23 -17.16
C GLY A 100 -6.57 3.62 -17.60
N LYS A 101 -6.95 3.89 -18.86
CA LYS A 101 -8.19 3.37 -19.45
C LYS A 101 -8.19 1.85 -19.56
N GLY A 102 -7.02 1.22 -19.61
CA GLY A 102 -6.89 -0.25 -19.66
C GLY A 102 -7.40 -1.00 -18.43
N LEU A 103 -7.67 -0.30 -17.32
CA LEU A 103 -8.30 -0.88 -16.13
C LEU A 103 -9.81 -1.12 -16.32
N LEU A 104 -10.44 -0.45 -17.27
CA LEU A 104 -11.89 -0.56 -17.48
C LEU A 104 -12.26 -2.00 -17.88
N GLY A 105 -13.18 -2.61 -17.12
CA GLY A 105 -13.66 -3.98 -17.35
C GLY A 105 -12.73 -5.09 -16.87
N ARG A 106 -11.65 -4.74 -16.15
CA ARG A 106 -10.72 -5.69 -15.51
C ARG A 106 -11.08 -5.89 -14.05
N VAL A 107 -10.70 -7.04 -13.50
CA VAL A 107 -10.67 -7.26 -12.04
C VAL A 107 -9.21 -7.20 -11.59
N VAL A 108 -8.91 -6.30 -10.67
CA VAL A 108 -7.56 -6.05 -10.16
C VAL A 108 -7.53 -6.15 -8.64
N ASP A 109 -6.36 -6.45 -8.10
CA ASP A 109 -6.09 -6.35 -6.66
C ASP A 109 -5.88 -4.89 -6.22
N ALA A 110 -5.66 -4.68 -4.92
CA ALA A 110 -5.44 -3.34 -4.35
C ALA A 110 -4.14 -2.67 -4.82
N LEU A 111 -3.17 -3.42 -5.35
CA LEU A 111 -1.92 -2.90 -5.92
C LEU A 111 -2.02 -2.65 -7.43
N GLY A 112 -3.17 -2.96 -8.03
CA GLY A 112 -3.46 -2.81 -9.44
C GLY A 112 -2.98 -3.96 -10.32
N ASN A 113 -2.64 -5.12 -9.76
CA ASN A 113 -2.32 -6.32 -10.54
C ASN A 113 -3.61 -7.01 -11.00
N PRO A 114 -3.69 -7.51 -12.24
CA PRO A 114 -4.88 -8.20 -12.74
C PRO A 114 -5.04 -9.58 -12.10
N ILE A 115 -6.25 -9.89 -11.63
CA ILE A 115 -6.61 -11.18 -11.01
C ILE A 115 -7.73 -11.92 -11.76
N ASP A 116 -8.18 -11.37 -12.89
CA ASP A 116 -9.24 -11.96 -13.73
C ASP A 116 -8.77 -13.03 -14.72
N GLY A 117 -7.47 -13.36 -14.75
CA GLY A 117 -6.90 -14.36 -15.66
C GLY A 117 -6.86 -13.94 -17.14
N LYS A 118 -7.19 -12.69 -17.48
CA LYS A 118 -7.22 -12.18 -18.87
C LYS A 118 -5.85 -11.69 -19.38
N GLY A 119 -4.76 -12.08 -18.71
CA GLY A 119 -3.40 -11.62 -19.01
C GLY A 119 -3.06 -10.25 -18.46
N ALA A 120 -1.94 -9.67 -18.92
CA ALA A 120 -1.45 -8.38 -18.45
C ALA A 120 -2.42 -7.22 -18.81
N LEU A 121 -2.30 -6.11 -18.10
CA LEU A 121 -3.03 -4.88 -18.45
C LEU A 121 -2.32 -4.17 -19.62
N THR A 122 -3.09 -3.67 -20.59
CA THR A 122 -2.61 -2.79 -21.66
C THR A 122 -2.99 -1.34 -21.34
N ASP A 123 -2.34 -0.32 -21.90
CA ASP A 123 -2.71 1.10 -21.73
C ASP A 123 -2.74 1.62 -20.27
N VAL A 124 -1.77 1.17 -19.45
CA VAL A 124 -1.57 1.60 -18.05
C VAL A 124 -0.12 2.08 -17.83
N ALA A 125 0.31 3.03 -18.64
CA ALA A 125 1.69 3.54 -18.61
C ALA A 125 1.96 4.48 -17.42
N GLU A 126 0.92 5.13 -16.88
CA GLU A 126 1.06 6.06 -15.75
C GLU A 126 0.88 5.32 -14.42
N ARG A 127 1.74 5.63 -13.45
CA ARG A 127 1.56 5.24 -12.05
C ARG A 127 1.24 6.49 -11.23
N ARG A 128 0.31 6.37 -10.28
CA ARG A 128 -0.07 7.46 -9.38
C ARG A 128 0.06 7.03 -7.94
N ARG A 129 0.54 7.96 -7.11
CA ARG A 129 0.56 7.81 -5.65
C ARG A 129 -0.85 7.64 -5.13
N VAL A 130 -1.01 6.73 -4.18
CA VAL A 130 -2.30 6.44 -3.53
C VAL A 130 -2.69 7.61 -2.63
N ASP A 131 -1.75 8.08 -1.81
CA ASP A 131 -1.96 9.22 -0.93
C ASP A 131 -1.60 10.53 -1.62
N VAL A 132 -2.65 11.22 -2.10
CA VAL A 132 -2.55 12.56 -2.67
C VAL A 132 -3.44 13.53 -1.91
N LYS A 133 -2.95 14.75 -1.73
CA LYS A 133 -3.75 15.81 -1.11
C LYS A 133 -5.00 16.07 -1.95
N ALA A 134 -6.17 15.98 -1.33
CA ALA A 134 -7.43 16.26 -2.00
C ALA A 134 -7.49 17.72 -2.51
N PRO A 135 -8.22 18.00 -3.60
CA PRO A 135 -8.43 19.36 -4.08
C PRO A 135 -9.03 20.25 -3.00
N GLY A 136 -8.48 21.46 -2.84
CA GLY A 136 -9.02 22.49 -1.94
C GLY A 136 -10.39 23.02 -2.39
N ILE A 137 -10.90 24.07 -1.75
CA ILE A 137 -12.23 24.63 -2.08
C ILE A 137 -12.22 25.36 -3.43
N ILE A 138 -11.18 26.17 -3.69
CA ILE A 138 -11.06 27.02 -4.88
C ILE A 138 -11.22 26.25 -6.22
N PRO A 139 -10.57 25.09 -6.44
CA PRO A 139 -10.74 24.35 -7.69
C PRO A 139 -12.08 23.60 -7.80
N ARG A 140 -12.93 23.58 -6.77
CA ARG A 140 -14.21 22.87 -6.82
C ARG A 140 -15.29 23.71 -7.48
N LYS A 141 -16.19 23.02 -8.17
CA LYS A 141 -17.44 23.58 -8.68
C LYS A 141 -18.59 23.05 -7.84
N SER A 142 -19.63 23.87 -7.64
CA SER A 142 -20.88 23.40 -7.05
C SER A 142 -21.45 22.23 -7.86
N VAL A 143 -21.93 21.21 -7.16
CA VAL A 143 -22.57 20.06 -7.79
C VAL A 143 -23.89 20.51 -8.41
N SER A 144 -23.98 20.44 -9.73
CA SER A 144 -25.15 20.90 -10.51
C SER A 144 -25.65 19.88 -11.54
N GLU A 145 -24.93 18.77 -11.71
CA GLU A 145 -25.26 17.75 -12.71
C GLU A 145 -25.78 16.49 -12.00
N PRO A 146 -26.93 15.94 -12.40
CA PRO A 146 -27.48 14.73 -11.78
C PRO A 146 -26.66 13.49 -12.16
N MET A 147 -26.55 12.55 -11.22
CA MET A 147 -26.09 11.18 -11.40
C MET A 147 -27.28 10.25 -11.23
N GLN A 148 -27.80 9.72 -12.33
CA GLN A 148 -29.02 8.90 -12.33
C GLN A 148 -28.72 7.52 -11.72
N THR A 149 -29.51 7.13 -10.73
CA THR A 149 -29.41 5.80 -10.10
C THR A 149 -30.35 4.79 -10.75
N GLY A 150 -31.43 5.24 -11.37
CA GLY A 150 -32.49 4.39 -11.91
C GLY A 150 -33.50 3.92 -10.84
N LEU A 151 -33.32 4.35 -9.59
CA LEU A 151 -34.19 4.02 -8.47
C LEU A 151 -35.10 5.20 -8.17
N LYS A 152 -36.39 5.08 -8.51
CA LYS A 152 -37.39 6.14 -8.31
C LYS A 152 -37.35 6.76 -6.92
N ALA A 153 -37.18 5.96 -5.88
CA ALA A 153 -37.13 6.46 -4.50
C ALA A 153 -35.91 7.36 -4.25
N ILE A 154 -34.74 7.02 -4.81
CA ILE A 154 -33.53 7.81 -4.67
C ILE A 154 -33.59 9.03 -5.59
N ASP A 155 -33.84 8.82 -6.88
CA ASP A 155 -33.82 9.90 -7.87
C ASP A 155 -34.89 10.98 -7.61
N SER A 156 -35.97 10.68 -6.88
CA SER A 156 -37.01 11.65 -6.49
C SER A 156 -36.83 12.28 -5.12
N LEU A 157 -36.46 11.49 -4.09
CA LEU A 157 -36.42 11.98 -2.70
C LEU A 157 -35.01 12.42 -2.28
N ILE A 158 -33.97 11.76 -2.80
CA ILE A 158 -32.56 11.96 -2.42
C ILE A 158 -31.71 11.97 -3.71
N PRO A 159 -31.85 12.99 -4.57
CA PRO A 159 -31.12 13.04 -5.83
C PRO A 159 -29.60 13.09 -5.57
N VAL A 160 -28.85 12.26 -6.29
CA VAL A 160 -27.38 12.21 -6.22
C VAL A 160 -26.78 13.03 -7.36
N GLY A 161 -25.86 13.93 -7.05
CA GLY A 161 -25.15 14.73 -8.06
C GLY A 161 -23.74 14.25 -8.39
N ARG A 162 -23.24 14.57 -9.59
CA ARG A 162 -21.87 14.26 -10.01
C ARG A 162 -20.86 15.05 -9.17
N GLY A 163 -20.01 14.32 -8.44
CA GLY A 163 -19.04 14.90 -7.51
C GLY A 163 -19.54 14.99 -6.05
N GLN A 164 -20.76 14.52 -5.77
CA GLN A 164 -21.28 14.34 -4.41
C GLN A 164 -20.74 13.05 -3.78
N ARG A 165 -20.75 13.00 -2.45
CA ARG A 165 -20.50 11.80 -1.65
C ARG A 165 -21.78 11.46 -0.90
N GLU A 166 -22.35 10.31 -1.18
CA GLU A 166 -23.61 9.85 -0.60
C GLU A 166 -23.38 8.51 0.12
N LEU A 167 -23.73 8.44 1.42
CA LEU A 167 -23.50 7.25 2.24
C LEU A 167 -24.74 6.32 2.19
N ILE A 168 -24.54 5.08 1.76
CA ILE A 168 -25.57 4.03 1.86
C ILE A 168 -25.34 3.24 3.15
N ILE A 169 -26.21 3.43 4.14
CA ILE A 169 -26.13 2.77 5.46
C ILE A 169 -27.40 1.96 5.75
N GLY A 170 -27.23 0.84 6.44
CA GLY A 170 -28.33 -0.05 6.82
C GLY A 170 -27.81 -1.37 7.41
N ASP A 171 -28.72 -2.19 7.93
CA ASP A 171 -28.41 -3.47 8.57
C ASP A 171 -27.95 -4.56 7.57
N ARG A 172 -27.50 -5.71 8.07
CA ARG A 172 -27.17 -6.87 7.25
C ARG A 172 -28.35 -7.26 6.36
N GLN A 173 -28.04 -7.62 5.11
CA GLN A 173 -29.03 -8.10 4.12
C GLN A 173 -30.14 -7.11 3.75
N THR A 174 -29.97 -5.80 3.97
CA THR A 174 -30.94 -4.78 3.55
C THR A 174 -30.80 -4.30 2.10
N GLY A 175 -30.05 -5.03 1.26
CA GLY A 175 -29.92 -4.69 -0.17
C GLY A 175 -28.90 -3.59 -0.51
N LYS A 176 -28.03 -3.17 0.42
CA LYS A 176 -27.01 -2.12 0.17
C LYS A 176 -26.18 -2.36 -1.11
N THR A 177 -25.70 -3.59 -1.32
CA THR A 177 -24.91 -3.95 -2.52
C THR A 177 -25.75 -4.02 -3.78
N ALA A 178 -27.06 -4.27 -3.69
CA ALA A 178 -27.94 -4.29 -4.87
C ALA A 178 -28.30 -2.87 -5.34
N ILE A 179 -28.15 -1.87 -4.48
CA ILE A 179 -28.34 -0.45 -4.81
C ILE A 179 -27.08 0.13 -5.49
N ALA A 180 -25.88 -0.39 -5.16
CA ALA A 180 -24.59 0.14 -5.60
C ALA A 180 -24.14 -0.35 -6.98
#